data_AF-J7L542-F1
#
_entry.id   AF-J7L542-F1
#
_cell.length_a   1.000
_cell.length_b   1.000
_cell.length_c   1.000
_cell.angle_alpha   90.00
_cell.angle_beta   90.00
_cell.angle_gamma   90.00
#
_symmetry.space_group_name_H-M   'P 1'
#
loop_
_entity.id
_entity.type
_entity.pdbx_description
1 polymer ?
#
loop_
_entity_poly.entity_id
_entity_poly.type
_entity_poly.pdbx_seq_one_letter_code
_entity_poly.pdbx_strand_id
1 'polypeptide(L)'
;MLSAAAHTLLRTLLRDVPGRHHLLTLNTGHTMTTTIERRGRTFDVQRPEVVERLHLALLRGAPAGLVVRTLVDALPRPNGERRSPTRLVRGWRVDRSGLIPLDEAQMFDAHCTDAVSGEPVPPEPGVEYTGAPSVDLSPLLGR
;
A
#
# COMPACT_ATOMS: atom_id res chain seq x y z
N MET A 1 -11.31 12.69 11.74
CA MET A 1 -9.92 13.01 12.17
C MET A 1 -9.16 11.71 12.35
N LEU A 2 -7.86 11.70 12.05
CA LEU A 2 -7.01 10.51 12.20
C LEU A 2 -6.61 10.33 13.67
N SER A 3 -6.80 9.13 14.23
CA SER A 3 -6.38 8.79 15.59
C SER A 3 -4.85 8.72 15.71
N ALA A 4 -4.32 8.81 16.93
CA ALA A 4 -2.89 8.67 17.18
C ALA A 4 -2.36 7.30 16.72
N ALA A 5 -3.15 6.24 16.91
CA ALA A 5 -2.80 4.88 16.48
C ALA A 5 -2.80 4.76 14.95
N ALA A 6 -3.84 5.26 14.26
CA ALA A 6 -3.86 5.28 12.80
C ALA A 6 -2.72 6.14 12.21
N HIS A 7 -2.35 7.24 12.88
CA HIS A 7 -1.19 8.05 12.50
C HIS A 7 0.13 7.28 12.65
N THR A 8 0.30 6.53 13.74
CA THR A 8 1.46 5.62 13.92
C THR A 8 1.51 4.53 12.87
N LEU A 9 0.36 3.98 12.50
CA LEU A 9 0.24 2.94 11.48
C LEU A 9 0.73 3.43 10.12
N LEU A 10 0.30 4.62 9.70
CA LEU A 10 0.80 5.22 8.45
C LEU A 10 2.30 5.48 8.50
N ARG A 11 2.84 5.95 9.63
CA ARG A 11 4.29 6.17 9.77
C ARG A 11 5.09 4.89 9.61
N THR A 12 4.59 3.78 10.14
CA THR A 12 5.26 2.49 10.01
C THR A 12 5.10 1.92 8.61
N LEU A 13 3.87 1.88 8.08
CA LEU A 13 3.54 1.33 6.77
C LEU A 13 4.31 2.03 5.64
N LEU A 14 4.38 3.37 5.69
CA LEU A 14 4.99 4.19 4.63
C LEU A 14 6.45 4.57 4.93
N ARG A 15 7.09 3.92 5.91
CA ARG A 15 8.48 4.20 6.28
C ARG A 15 9.42 3.96 5.10
N ASP A 16 9.34 2.77 4.53
CA ASP A 16 10.22 2.27 3.46
C ASP A 16 9.55 2.32 2.07
N VAL A 17 8.45 3.07 1.97
CA VAL A 17 7.75 3.33 0.71
C VAL A 17 8.21 4.69 0.17
N PRO A 18 8.83 4.76 -1.02
CA PRO A 18 9.30 6.01 -1.59
C PRO A 18 8.11 6.89 -2.03
N GLY A 19 8.33 8.18 -2.25
CA GLY A 19 7.32 9.10 -2.76
C GLY A 19 6.51 9.82 -1.68
N ARG A 20 5.66 10.75 -2.11
CA ARG A 20 4.84 11.58 -1.22
C ARG A 20 3.33 11.39 -1.41
N HIS A 21 2.92 10.98 -2.60
CA HIS A 21 1.52 10.79 -2.95
C HIS A 21 1.24 9.30 -3.07
N HIS A 22 0.43 8.81 -2.14
CA HIS A 22 0.04 7.41 -2.07
C HIS A 22 -1.47 7.28 -2.25
N LEU A 23 -1.89 6.25 -2.97
CA LEU A 23 -3.27 5.77 -3.01
C LEU A 23 -3.31 4.45 -2.27
N LEU A 24 -3.97 4.43 -1.12
CA LEU A 24 -4.16 3.25 -0.30
C LEU A 24 -5.52 2.63 -0.61
N THR A 25 -5.54 1.37 -1.04
CA THR A 25 -6.76 0.59 -1.24
C THR A 25 -6.78 -0.55 -0.23
N LEU A 26 -7.85 -0.60 0.57
CA LEU A 26 -8.12 -1.61 1.57
C LEU A 26 -9.31 -2.45 1.10
N ASN A 27 -9.19 -3.78 1.18
CA ASN A 27 -10.27 -4.72 0.93
C ASN A 27 -10.49 -5.59 2.17
N THR A 28 -11.59 -5.36 2.88
CA THR A 28 -12.03 -6.21 4.03
C THR A 28 -13.28 -7.03 3.66
N GLY A 29 -13.42 -7.41 2.39
CA GLY A 29 -14.69 -7.87 1.79
C GLY A 29 -15.46 -6.74 1.09
N HIS A 30 -15.14 -5.48 1.42
CA HIS A 30 -15.56 -4.30 0.69
C HIS A 30 -14.34 -3.42 0.42
N THR A 31 -14.23 -2.93 -0.82
CA THR A 31 -13.13 -2.08 -1.24
C THR A 31 -13.33 -0.65 -0.77
N MET A 32 -12.34 -0.11 -0.07
CA MET A 32 -12.25 1.28 0.33
C MET A 32 -10.91 1.85 -0.12
N THR A 33 -10.84 3.13 -0.46
CA THR A 33 -9.61 3.75 -0.98
C THR A 33 -9.37 5.10 -0.31
N THR A 34 -8.15 5.53 -0.09
CA THR A 34 -7.88 6.93 0.29
C THR A 34 -6.61 7.41 -0.37
N THR A 35 -6.57 8.69 -0.71
CA THR A 35 -5.30 9.35 -0.99
C THR A 35 -4.63 9.74 0.32
N ILE A 36 -3.31 9.67 0.33
CA ILE A 36 -2.44 10.06 1.43
C ILE A 36 -1.33 10.91 0.85
N GLU A 37 -1.19 12.13 1.33
CA GLU A 37 -0.04 12.98 1.04
C GLU A 37 0.87 13.08 2.27
N ARG A 38 2.15 12.72 2.08
CA ARG A 38 3.18 12.87 3.11
C ARG A 38 3.71 14.30 3.14
N ARG A 39 3.52 14.97 4.29
CA ARG A 39 3.99 16.33 4.59
C ARG A 39 5.00 16.28 5.73
N GLY A 40 6.25 15.89 5.41
CA GLY A 40 7.30 15.71 6.40
C GLY A 40 6.98 14.57 7.38
N ARG A 41 6.61 14.92 8.63
CA ARG A 41 6.22 13.97 9.69
C ARG A 41 4.71 13.77 9.83
N THR A 42 3.90 14.55 9.11
CA THR A 42 2.44 14.44 9.13
C THR A 42 1.92 13.83 7.83
N PHE A 43 0.66 13.39 7.85
CA PHE A 43 -0.05 12.89 6.69
C PHE A 43 -1.32 13.71 6.51
N ASP A 44 -1.56 14.15 5.28
CA ASP A 44 -2.88 14.59 4.86
C ASP A 44 -3.60 13.38 4.26
N VAL A 45 -4.77 13.05 4.81
CA VAL A 45 -5.52 11.83 4.48
C VAL A 45 -6.92 12.23 4.11
N GLN A 46 -7.28 11.99 2.85
CA GLN A 46 -8.59 12.39 2.31
C GLN A 46 -9.75 11.67 3.03
N ARG A 47 -9.60 10.37 3.32
CA ARG A 47 -10.59 9.55 4.01
C ARG A 47 -9.96 8.81 5.20
N PRO A 48 -9.83 9.48 6.38
CA PRO A 48 -9.22 8.90 7.56
C PRO A 48 -9.84 7.57 8.00
N GLU A 49 -11.16 7.39 7.77
CA GLU A 49 -11.90 6.19 8.11
C GLU A 49 -11.37 4.91 7.44
N VAL A 50 -10.68 5.02 6.30
CA VAL A 50 -10.04 3.88 5.63
C VAL A 50 -8.85 3.38 6.45
N VAL A 51 -8.06 4.31 6.99
CA VAL A 51 -6.89 4.00 7.82
C VAL A 51 -7.34 3.47 9.18
N GLU A 52 -8.39 4.05 9.75
CA GLU A 52 -9.02 3.52 10.98
C GLU A 52 -9.54 2.10 10.77
N ARG A 53 -10.15 1.81 9.60
CA ARG A 53 -10.62 0.46 9.25
C ARG A 53 -9.47 -0.54 9.17
N LEU A 54 -8.35 -0.16 8.55
CA LEU A 54 -7.14 -0.99 8.50
C LEU A 54 -6.60 -1.26 9.90
N HIS A 55 -6.53 -0.23 10.74
CA HIS A 55 -6.10 -0.38 12.13
C HIS A 55 -7.01 -1.34 12.91
N LEU A 56 -8.33 -1.21 12.76
CA LEU A 56 -9.29 -2.14 13.37
C LEU A 56 -9.16 -3.57 12.83
N ALA A 57 -8.89 -3.74 11.54
CA ALA A 57 -8.66 -5.07 10.95
C ALA A 57 -7.41 -5.73 11.57
N LEU A 58 -6.33 -4.98 11.73
CA LEU A 58 -5.11 -5.45 12.40
C LEU A 58 -5.36 -5.83 13.86
N LEU A 59 -6.06 -4.97 14.62
CA LEU A 59 -6.40 -5.25 16.03
C LEU A 59 -7.25 -6.51 16.19
N ARG A 60 -8.15 -6.77 15.24
CA ARG A 60 -9.04 -7.93 15.26
C ARG A 60 -8.40 -9.17 14.63
N GLY A 61 -7.22 -9.03 14.00
CA GLY A 61 -6.64 -10.07 13.16
C GLY A 61 -7.58 -10.51 12.02
N ALA A 62 -8.43 -9.59 11.54
CA ALA A 62 -9.41 -9.88 10.51
C ALA A 62 -8.73 -9.92 9.13
N PRO A 63 -9.10 -10.87 8.26
CA PRO A 63 -8.51 -10.99 6.93
C PRO A 63 -8.82 -9.73 6.11
N ALA A 64 -7.77 -9.14 5.52
CA ALA A 64 -7.92 -8.03 4.59
C ALA A 64 -6.78 -8.03 3.55
N GLY A 65 -7.02 -7.40 2.41
CA GLY A 65 -5.98 -7.05 1.43
C GLY A 65 -5.68 -5.56 1.51
N LEU A 66 -4.40 -5.20 1.47
CA LEU A 66 -3.96 -3.81 1.44
C LEU A 66 -3.08 -3.61 0.20
N VAL A 67 -3.38 -2.62 -0.62
CA VAL A 67 -2.56 -2.21 -1.76
C VAL A 67 -2.21 -0.74 -1.61
N VAL A 68 -0.95 -0.39 -1.75
CA VAL A 68 -0.47 0.99 -1.81
C VAL A 68 0.12 1.23 -3.19
N ARG A 69 -0.51 2.15 -3.93
CA ARG A 69 0.04 2.69 -5.17
C ARG A 69 0.76 4.00 -4.85
N THR A 70 1.98 4.17 -5.34
CA THR A 70 2.75 5.40 -5.12
C THR A 70 3.22 5.99 -6.43
N LEU A 71 3.00 7.30 -6.58
CA LEU A 71 3.62 8.06 -7.66
C LEU A 71 5.07 8.37 -7.29
N VAL A 72 6.00 7.90 -8.11
CA VAL A 72 7.42 8.20 -7.95
C VAL A 72 7.87 9.03 -9.15
N ASP A 73 8.47 10.17 -8.84
CA ASP A 73 9.09 11.00 -9.87
C ASP A 73 10.16 10.16 -10.58
N ALA A 74 10.20 10.27 -11.91
CA ALA A 74 11.09 9.46 -12.71
C ALA A 74 12.55 9.71 -12.30
N LEU A 75 13.23 8.64 -11.89
CA LEU A 75 14.67 8.67 -11.70
C LEU A 75 15.34 8.92 -13.06
N PRO A 76 16.37 9.78 -13.12
CA PRO A 76 17.21 9.90 -14.30
C PRO A 76 17.85 8.54 -14.61
N ARG A 77 17.77 8.07 -15.85
CA ARG A 77 18.56 6.92 -16.28
C ARG A 77 20.04 7.30 -16.40
N PRO A 78 20.96 6.31 -16.38
CA PRO A 78 22.37 6.52 -16.72
C PRO A 78 22.59 7.12 -18.11
N ASN A 79 21.62 6.95 -19.04
CA ASN A 79 21.66 7.47 -20.41
C ASN A 79 21.01 8.87 -20.58
N GLY A 80 20.59 9.53 -19.49
CA GLY A 80 19.99 10.87 -19.53
C GLY A 80 18.51 10.94 -19.93
N GLU A 81 17.87 9.82 -20.28
CA GLU A 81 16.43 9.80 -20.54
C GLU A 81 15.63 9.87 -19.23
N ARG A 82 14.74 10.86 -19.13
CA ARG A 82 13.69 10.86 -18.10
C ARG A 82 12.61 9.87 -18.52
N ARG A 83 12.36 8.85 -17.70
CA ARG A 83 11.15 8.03 -17.85
C ARG A 83 9.92 8.88 -17.55
N SER A 84 8.75 8.45 -18.00
CA SER A 84 7.48 8.94 -17.42
C SER A 84 7.41 8.56 -15.93
N PRO A 85 6.73 9.34 -15.08
CA PRO A 85 6.53 9.01 -13.67
C PRO A 85 6.05 7.56 -13.54
N THR A 86 6.77 6.77 -12.75
CA THR A 86 6.44 5.35 -12.57
C THR A 86 5.56 5.20 -11.34
N ARG A 87 4.51 4.38 -11.47
CA ARG A 87 3.61 4.05 -10.36
C ARG A 87 4.05 2.73 -9.76
N LEU A 88 4.55 2.77 -8.53
CA LEU A 88 4.90 1.55 -7.80
C LEU A 88 3.66 1.01 -7.10
N VAL A 89 3.37 -0.27 -7.26
CA VAL A 89 2.25 -0.94 -6.61
C VAL A 89 2.81 -2.04 -5.71
N ARG A 90 2.48 -1.95 -4.43
CA ARG A 90 2.90 -2.88 -3.37
C ARG A 90 1.68 -3.32 -2.59
N GLY A 91 1.70 -4.54 -2.07
CA GLY A 91 0.58 -5.07 -1.33
C GLY A 91 0.97 -5.90 -0.12
N TRP A 92 0.03 -5.98 0.81
CA TRP A 92 0.12 -6.79 2.00
C TRP A 92 -1.17 -7.57 2.19
N ARG A 93 -1.05 -8.81 2.66
CA ARG A 93 -2.15 -9.53 3.27
C ARG A 93 -2.20 -9.19 4.76
N VAL A 94 -3.38 -8.89 5.25
CA VAL A 94 -3.65 -8.64 6.67
C VAL A 94 -4.24 -9.91 7.26
N ASP A 95 -3.68 -10.39 8.36
CA ASP A 95 -4.28 -11.45 9.18
C ASP A 95 -3.86 -11.32 10.66
N ARG A 96 -4.08 -12.38 11.45
CA ARG A 96 -3.72 -12.43 12.88
C ARG A 96 -2.23 -12.18 13.17
N SER A 97 -1.35 -12.38 12.20
CA SER A 97 0.09 -12.13 12.32
C SER A 97 0.49 -10.69 11.99
N GLY A 98 -0.41 -9.87 11.45
CA GLY A 98 -0.17 -8.47 11.11
C GLY A 98 -0.23 -8.22 9.60
N LEU A 99 0.75 -7.46 9.08
CA LEU A 99 0.90 -7.15 7.66
C LEU A 99 1.96 -8.07 7.03
N ILE A 100 1.51 -9.03 6.25
CA ILE A 100 2.37 -9.96 5.50
C ILE A 100 2.64 -9.35 4.13
N PRO A 101 3.90 -9.01 3.79
CA PRO A 101 4.23 -8.44 2.49
C PRO A 101 3.98 -9.46 1.37
N LEU A 102 3.47 -8.96 0.24
CA LEU A 102 3.42 -9.70 -1.01
C LEU A 102 4.69 -9.45 -1.81
N ASP A 103 5.22 -10.50 -2.43
CA ASP A 103 6.35 -10.38 -3.35
C ASP A 103 5.92 -9.88 -4.75
N GLU A 104 6.89 -9.69 -5.63
CA GLU A 104 6.65 -9.21 -6.99
C GLU A 104 5.73 -10.13 -7.79
N ALA A 105 5.92 -11.45 -7.70
CA ALA A 105 5.14 -12.43 -8.45
C ALA A 105 3.69 -12.46 -7.96
N GLN A 106 3.48 -12.41 -6.64
CA GLN A 106 2.15 -12.33 -6.03
C GLN A 106 1.44 -11.02 -6.39
N MET A 107 2.16 -9.89 -6.44
CA MET A 107 1.60 -8.61 -6.87
C MET A 107 1.25 -8.60 -8.35
N PHE A 108 2.08 -9.22 -9.19
CA PHE A 108 1.83 -9.36 -10.61
C PHE A 108 0.58 -10.21 -10.84
N ASP A 109 0.52 -11.42 -10.26
CA ASP A 109 -0.62 -12.34 -10.39
C ASP A 109 -1.93 -11.69 -9.91
N ALA A 110 -1.91 -11.02 -8.75
CA ALA A 110 -3.10 -10.34 -8.21
C ALA A 110 -3.67 -9.22 -9.11
N HIS A 111 -2.88 -8.69 -10.05
CA HIS A 111 -3.29 -7.60 -10.94
C HIS A 111 -3.37 -7.99 -12.41
N CYS A 112 -2.71 -9.09 -12.80
CA CYS A 112 -2.60 -9.57 -14.18
C CYS A 112 -3.33 -10.90 -14.38
N THR A 113 -4.21 -11.27 -13.45
CA THR A 113 -5.10 -12.43 -13.55
C THR A 113 -6.53 -11.97 -13.27
N ASP A 114 -7.46 -12.26 -14.18
CA ASP A 114 -8.87 -11.95 -13.98
C ASP A 114 -9.42 -12.77 -12.81
N ALA A 115 -10.00 -12.11 -11.83
CA ALA A 115 -10.44 -12.76 -10.59
C ALA A 115 -11.66 -13.69 -10.77
N VAL A 116 -12.39 -13.59 -11.90
CA VAL A 116 -13.58 -14.40 -12.18
C VAL A 116 -13.22 -15.60 -13.06
N SER A 117 -12.51 -15.36 -14.16
CA SER A 117 -12.16 -16.40 -15.14
C SER A 117 -10.82 -17.09 -14.86
N GLY A 118 -9.91 -16.42 -14.14
CA GLY A 118 -8.52 -16.86 -13.98
C GLY A 118 -7.65 -16.61 -15.21
N GLU A 119 -8.17 -15.93 -16.24
CA GLU A 119 -7.41 -15.66 -17.46
C GLU A 119 -6.39 -14.53 -17.26
N PRO A 120 -5.21 -14.60 -17.93
CA PRO A 120 -4.23 -13.52 -17.89
C PRO A 120 -4.80 -12.20 -18.44
N VAL A 121 -4.56 -11.12 -17.72
CA VAL A 121 -4.87 -9.74 -18.10
C VAL A 121 -3.55 -8.97 -18.28
N PRO A 122 -3.40 -8.15 -19.33
CA PRO A 122 -2.19 -7.36 -19.52
C PRO A 122 -1.91 -6.41 -18.34
N PRO A 123 -0.64 -6.20 -17.95
CA PRO A 123 -0.29 -5.25 -16.90
C PRO A 123 -0.64 -3.81 -17.28
N GLU A 124 -0.97 -2.98 -16.28
CA GLU A 124 -1.29 -1.57 -16.47
C GLU A 124 -0.06 -0.79 -16.98
N PRO A 125 -0.14 -0.05 -18.11
CA PRO A 125 1.00 0.70 -18.63
C PRO A 125 1.53 1.75 -17.64
N GLY A 126 2.85 1.75 -17.44
CA GLY A 126 3.52 2.69 -16.52
C GLY A 126 3.39 2.34 -15.04
N VAL A 127 2.81 1.18 -14.72
CA VAL A 127 2.82 0.58 -13.39
C VAL A 127 3.95 -0.45 -13.28
N GLU A 128 4.60 -0.44 -12.12
CA GLU A 128 5.58 -1.45 -11.72
C GLU A 128 5.06 -2.12 -10.46
N TYR A 129 4.81 -3.43 -10.56
CA TYR A 129 4.44 -4.27 -9.43
C TYR A 129 5.73 -4.67 -8.72
N THR A 130 5.83 -4.42 -7.42
CA THR A 130 7.07 -4.63 -6.67
C THR A 130 6.77 -5.28 -5.33
N GLY A 131 7.75 -6.02 -4.81
CA GLY A 131 7.68 -6.57 -3.46
C GLY A 131 7.45 -5.49 -2.41
N ALA A 132 6.56 -5.78 -1.47
CA ALA A 132 6.30 -4.92 -0.34
C ALA A 132 7.38 -5.09 0.76
N PRO A 133 7.81 -4.01 1.43
CA PRO A 133 8.69 -4.14 2.58
C PRO A 133 7.95 -4.76 3.79
N SER A 134 8.71 -5.40 4.67
CA SER A 134 8.22 -5.81 5.99
C SER A 134 7.85 -4.59 6.84
N VAL A 135 6.77 -4.70 7.61
CA VAL A 135 6.25 -3.60 8.44
C VAL A 135 6.28 -4.01 9.91
N ASP A 136 7.09 -3.32 10.71
CA ASP A 136 7.18 -3.56 12.16
C ASP A 136 6.02 -2.90 12.92
N LEU A 137 4.99 -3.68 13.26
CA LEU A 137 3.81 -3.19 13.98
C LEU A 137 3.96 -3.13 15.50
N SER A 138 5.13 -3.47 16.06
CA SER A 138 5.40 -3.41 17.50
C SER A 138 5.04 -2.05 18.13
N PRO A 139 5.33 -0.89 17.50
CA PRO A 139 4.95 0.43 18.01
C PRO A 139 3.44 0.69 18.14
N LEU A 140 2.60 -0.12 17.48
CA LEU A 140 1.14 -0.02 17.56
C LEU A 140 0.53 -0.92 18.61
N LEU A 141 1.15 -2.10 18.82
CA LEU A 141 0.60 -3.17 19.65
C LEU A 141 1.11 -3.11 21.09
N GLY A 142 1.99 -2.14 21.42
CA GLY A 142 2.57 -2.00 22.76
C GLY A 142 3.42 -3.21 23.16
N ARG A 143 4.00 -3.89 22.17
CA ARG A 143 4.94 -5.02 22.36
C ARG A 143 6.35 -4.57 22.07
#